data_AF-A0A0K9YYR4-F1
#
_entry.id   AF-A0A0K9YYR4-F1
#
_cell.length_a   1.000
_cell.length_b   1.000
_cell.length_c   1.000
_cell.angle_alpha   90.00
_cell.angle_beta   90.00
_cell.angle_gamma   90.00
#
_symmetry.space_group_name_H-M   'P 1'
#
loop_
_entity.id
_entity.type
_entity.pdbx_description
1 polymer ?
#
loop_
_entity_poly.entity_id
_entity_poly.type
_entity_poly.pdbx_seq_one_letter_code
_entity_poly.pdbx_strand_id
1 'polypeptide(L)'
;MKRIITVAALLGILSIPSHSFAYNVLGNKFSDNDFYYKLEGTFPSKYSGPLQAAVDSWNDTNTPISFIKSGIDELIEVHFEVPASYGNTSWDGMNAVSGPSGGYYTYASIIINTDLLNYANFDYIKGLYGHEMGHVMGLDHVYDKTQIMCTTANGRKVYVPGSDDIDGINYLYGQSYSNVNPSVTLTDADSVRYSGHLVKNYETADELKKDADLVLEIEATDSSSLEYKNIVFTLINAKVKKEFKAGKKFKDKEIKILETGGYYEGKNYLFEDNEVLKEGDKTIVFLKKYEGPIADDAYVILGAYQGKFNLDKNGNIKESKKLDGRLSEINNMNDLQLDE
;
A
#
# COMPACT_ATOMS: atom_id res chain seq x y z
N MET A 1 62.47 45.82 -13.45
CA MET A 1 61.09 45.72 -12.93
C MET A 1 60.15 45.43 -14.09
N LYS A 2 59.76 44.17 -14.30
CA LYS A 2 58.72 43.79 -15.27
C LYS A 2 57.54 43.23 -14.46
N ARG A 3 56.38 43.85 -14.62
CA ARG A 3 55.15 43.56 -13.88
C ARG A 3 54.56 42.23 -14.37
N ILE A 4 54.32 41.30 -13.44
CA ILE A 4 53.53 40.10 -13.68
C ILE A 4 52.05 40.50 -13.55
N ILE A 5 51.29 40.34 -14.63
CA ILE A 5 49.83 40.48 -14.63
C ILE A 5 49.27 39.08 -14.35
N THR A 6 48.69 38.89 -13.18
CA THR A 6 47.94 37.68 -12.84
C THR A 6 46.54 37.78 -13.43
N VAL A 7 46.23 36.94 -14.42
CA VAL A 7 44.86 36.77 -14.93
C VAL A 7 44.17 35.74 -14.02
N ALA A 8 43.22 36.19 -13.20
CA ALA A 8 42.34 35.30 -12.47
C ALA A 8 41.24 34.79 -13.43
N ALA A 9 41.31 33.51 -13.78
CA ALA A 9 40.24 32.83 -14.51
C ALA A 9 39.10 32.49 -13.52
N LEU A 10 37.97 33.20 -13.64
CA LEU A 10 36.74 32.87 -12.95
C LEU A 10 36.11 31.65 -13.64
N LEU A 11 36.32 30.45 -13.08
CA LEU A 11 35.58 29.25 -13.46
C LEU A 11 34.16 29.35 -12.87
N GLY A 12 33.23 29.87 -13.68
CA GLY A 12 31.81 29.77 -13.40
C GLY A 12 31.37 28.32 -13.55
N ILE A 13 31.21 27.62 -12.43
CA ILE A 13 30.56 26.31 -12.39
C ILE A 13 29.09 26.57 -12.75
N LEU A 14 28.68 26.26 -13.98
CA LEU A 14 27.26 26.12 -14.32
C LEU A 14 26.73 24.93 -13.52
N SER A 15 26.06 25.21 -12.41
CA SER A 15 25.19 24.25 -11.76
C SER A 15 24.02 23.97 -12.72
N ILE A 16 24.10 22.85 -13.43
CA ILE A 16 22.92 22.30 -14.11
C ILE A 16 21.95 21.94 -12.99
N PRO A 17 20.75 22.53 -12.91
CA PRO A 17 19.77 22.10 -11.92
C PRO A 17 19.45 20.64 -12.22
N SER A 18 19.86 19.74 -11.33
CA SER A 18 19.32 18.39 -11.32
C SER A 18 17.84 18.53 -10.98
N HIS A 19 16.97 18.27 -11.95
CA HIS A 19 15.56 18.05 -11.67
C HIS A 19 15.49 16.80 -10.78
N SER A 20 15.41 17.01 -9.47
CA SER A 20 14.87 15.99 -8.60
C SER A 20 13.42 15.86 -9.01
N PHE A 21 13.05 14.72 -9.60
CA PHE A 21 11.64 14.40 -9.77
C PHE A 21 11.04 14.36 -8.37
N ALA A 22 9.97 15.12 -8.15
CA ALA A 22 9.32 15.23 -6.86
C ALA A 22 8.33 14.07 -6.60
N TYR A 23 7.90 13.38 -7.67
CA TYR A 23 6.94 12.30 -7.64
C TYR A 23 7.60 10.91 -7.57
N ASN A 24 6.86 9.95 -7.00
CA ASN A 24 7.24 8.55 -6.95
C ASN A 24 6.32 7.71 -7.83
N VAL A 25 6.86 6.67 -8.48
CA VAL A 25 6.10 5.78 -9.37
C VAL A 25 6.36 4.32 -9.02
N LEU A 26 5.34 3.48 -9.18
CA LEU A 26 5.39 2.03 -8.95
C LEU A 26 6.20 1.28 -10.03
N GLY A 27 6.46 1.94 -11.16
CA GLY A 27 7.22 1.39 -12.29
C GLY A 27 6.37 0.69 -13.35
N ASN A 28 5.07 0.53 -13.12
CA ASN A 28 4.11 -0.05 -14.06
C ASN A 28 2.95 0.92 -14.34
N LYS A 29 2.27 0.75 -15.48
CA LYS A 29 1.14 1.59 -15.91
C LYS A 29 0.20 0.88 -16.88
N PHE A 30 -0.96 1.43 -17.19
CA PHE A 30 -1.77 0.92 -18.33
C PHE A 30 -1.15 1.37 -19.67
N SER A 31 -1.45 0.63 -20.75
CA SER A 31 -0.95 0.96 -22.10
C SER A 31 -1.61 2.21 -22.67
N ASP A 32 -2.89 2.38 -22.36
CA ASP A 32 -3.73 3.45 -22.87
C ASP A 32 -3.92 4.56 -21.83
N ASN A 33 -4.40 5.70 -22.31
CA ASN A 33 -4.72 6.85 -21.46
C ASN A 33 -6.21 6.91 -21.09
N ASP A 34 -7.05 6.12 -21.78
CA ASP A 34 -8.48 6.03 -21.54
C ASP A 34 -8.76 4.80 -20.67
N PHE A 35 -8.97 5.03 -19.37
CA PHE A 35 -9.24 4.00 -18.37
C PHE A 35 -10.74 3.72 -18.32
N TYR A 36 -11.16 2.67 -19.02
CA TYR A 36 -12.57 2.27 -18.98
C TYR A 36 -12.88 1.56 -17.67
N TYR A 37 -13.88 2.07 -16.96
CA TYR A 37 -14.26 1.56 -15.65
C TYR A 37 -15.72 1.17 -15.55
N LYS A 38 -16.00 0.27 -14.60
CA LYS A 38 -17.37 -0.07 -14.18
C LYS A 38 -17.50 -0.12 -12.66
N LEU A 39 -18.76 -0.12 -12.22
CA LEU A 39 -19.15 -0.33 -10.83
C LEU A 39 -19.68 -1.76 -10.69
N GLU A 40 -19.08 -2.58 -9.83
CA GLU A 40 -19.43 -4.00 -9.69
C GLU A 40 -20.69 -4.22 -8.85
N GLY A 41 -21.84 -3.84 -9.39
CA GLY A 41 -23.15 -4.02 -8.76
C GLY A 41 -23.75 -2.73 -8.21
N THR A 42 -24.57 -2.86 -7.15
CA THR A 42 -25.33 -1.72 -6.61
C THR A 42 -24.50 -0.95 -5.60
N PHE A 43 -24.01 0.22 -6.00
CA PHE A 43 -23.26 1.11 -5.12
C PHE A 43 -24.17 1.94 -4.21
N PRO A 44 -23.94 1.94 -2.89
CA PRO A 44 -24.67 2.83 -1.99
C PRO A 44 -24.33 4.31 -2.28
N SER A 45 -25.33 5.19 -2.16
CA SER A 45 -25.18 6.62 -2.46
C SER A 45 -24.09 7.32 -1.64
N LYS A 46 -23.86 6.86 -0.40
CA LYS A 46 -22.76 7.31 0.47
C LYS A 46 -21.39 7.21 -0.22
N TYR A 47 -21.21 6.23 -1.11
CA TYR A 47 -19.92 5.95 -1.76
C TYR A 47 -19.91 6.31 -3.24
N SER A 48 -21.04 6.22 -3.95
CA SER A 48 -21.10 6.54 -5.39
C SER A 48 -20.87 8.02 -5.69
N GLY A 49 -21.36 8.93 -4.82
CA GLY A 49 -21.15 10.37 -4.98
C GLY A 49 -19.68 10.78 -4.86
N PRO A 50 -18.99 10.43 -3.74
CA PRO A 50 -17.56 10.68 -3.59
C PRO A 50 -16.70 10.03 -4.68
N LEU A 51 -17.06 8.80 -5.12
CA LEU A 51 -16.38 8.13 -6.22
C LEU A 51 -16.45 8.95 -7.51
N GLN A 52 -17.64 9.40 -7.91
CA GLN A 52 -17.80 10.21 -9.10
C GLN A 52 -16.98 11.51 -8.99
N ALA A 53 -17.01 12.16 -7.82
CA ALA A 53 -16.23 13.37 -7.60
C ALA A 53 -14.70 13.14 -7.66
N ALA A 54 -14.22 11.95 -7.31
CA ALA A 54 -12.82 11.57 -7.45
C ALA A 54 -12.45 11.35 -8.92
N VAL A 55 -13.31 10.66 -9.68
CA VAL A 55 -13.20 10.53 -11.14
C VAL A 55 -13.13 11.90 -11.82
N ASP A 56 -14.06 12.78 -11.50
CA ASP A 56 -14.10 14.13 -12.06
C ASP A 56 -12.81 14.90 -11.70
N SER A 57 -12.30 14.76 -10.47
CA SER A 57 -11.09 15.47 -10.05
C SER A 57 -9.82 15.07 -10.78
N TRP A 58 -9.72 13.82 -11.25
CA TRP A 58 -8.62 13.38 -12.11
C TRP A 58 -8.83 13.81 -13.56
N ASN A 59 -10.05 13.65 -14.08
CA ASN A 59 -10.40 14.06 -15.45
C ASN A 59 -10.31 15.57 -15.69
N ASP A 60 -10.53 16.39 -14.66
CA ASP A 60 -10.44 17.86 -14.71
C ASP A 60 -8.98 18.38 -14.68
N THR A 61 -7.99 17.51 -14.51
CA THR A 61 -6.57 17.89 -14.60
C THR A 61 -6.16 18.14 -16.04
N ASN A 62 -4.97 18.72 -16.24
CA ASN A 62 -4.36 18.88 -17.56
C ASN A 62 -3.55 17.65 -18.00
N THR A 63 -3.71 16.51 -17.32
CA THR A 63 -3.04 15.27 -17.67
C THR A 63 -3.71 14.63 -18.89
N PRO A 64 -3.04 13.71 -19.61
CA PRO A 64 -3.61 13.11 -20.81
C PRO A 64 -4.57 11.96 -20.53
N ILE A 65 -4.77 11.59 -19.26
CA ILE A 65 -5.58 10.43 -18.86
C ILE A 65 -7.06 10.79 -18.78
N SER A 66 -7.93 9.79 -18.89
CA SER A 66 -9.36 9.94 -18.72
C SER A 66 -9.98 8.66 -18.18
N PHE A 67 -10.72 8.76 -17.09
CA PHE A 67 -11.58 7.68 -16.58
C PHE A 67 -12.95 7.75 -17.23
N ILE A 68 -13.30 6.70 -17.97
CA ILE A 68 -14.51 6.63 -18.79
C ILE A 68 -15.40 5.50 -18.29
N LYS A 69 -16.61 5.84 -17.82
CA LYS A 69 -17.57 4.81 -17.42
C LYS A 69 -18.05 4.03 -18.65
N SER A 70 -17.92 2.71 -18.64
CA SER A 70 -18.38 1.84 -19.72
C SER A 70 -19.28 0.73 -19.20
N GLY A 71 -20.23 0.31 -20.04
CA GLY A 71 -21.05 -0.89 -19.83
C GLY A 71 -20.66 -2.05 -20.75
N ILE A 72 -19.54 -1.93 -21.47
CA ILE A 72 -18.99 -2.95 -22.37
C ILE A 72 -17.86 -3.64 -21.61
N ASP A 73 -18.13 -4.86 -21.11
CA ASP A 73 -17.21 -5.60 -20.24
C ASP A 73 -15.84 -5.84 -20.88
N GLU A 74 -15.77 -6.02 -22.20
CA GLU A 74 -14.52 -6.29 -22.93
C GLU A 74 -13.55 -5.10 -22.97
N LEU A 75 -14.03 -3.89 -22.65
CA LEU A 75 -13.19 -2.69 -22.57
C LEU A 75 -12.71 -2.40 -21.15
N ILE A 76 -13.31 -3.02 -20.13
CA ILE A 76 -13.08 -2.63 -18.74
C ILE A 76 -11.70 -3.05 -18.28
N GLU A 77 -10.96 -2.08 -17.77
CA GLU A 77 -9.66 -2.25 -17.15
C GLU A 77 -9.73 -2.01 -15.64
N VAL A 78 -10.62 -1.12 -15.20
CA VAL A 78 -10.72 -0.66 -13.82
C VAL A 78 -12.08 -1.02 -13.21
N HIS A 79 -12.05 -1.81 -12.16
CA HIS A 79 -13.22 -2.31 -11.46
C HIS A 79 -13.37 -1.60 -10.12
N PHE A 80 -14.42 -0.80 -9.95
CA PHE A 80 -14.78 -0.32 -8.63
C PHE A 80 -15.67 -1.36 -7.97
N GLU A 81 -15.15 -2.01 -6.94
CA GLU A 81 -15.83 -3.06 -6.18
C GLU A 81 -16.85 -2.45 -5.22
N VAL A 82 -18.00 -3.11 -5.03
CA VAL A 82 -19.01 -2.63 -4.07
C VAL A 82 -18.38 -2.56 -2.68
N PRO A 83 -18.43 -1.38 -2.01
CA PRO A 83 -17.90 -1.23 -0.66
C PRO A 83 -18.49 -2.28 0.29
N ALA A 84 -17.62 -2.94 1.04
CA ALA A 84 -18.00 -4.07 1.87
C ALA A 84 -17.34 -4.07 3.25
N SER A 85 -17.93 -4.83 4.17
CA SER A 85 -17.34 -5.11 5.49
C SER A 85 -16.26 -6.18 5.36
N TYR A 86 -15.04 -5.84 5.81
CA TYR A 86 -13.87 -6.71 5.92
C TYR A 86 -13.34 -6.80 7.37
N GLY A 87 -13.93 -6.06 8.30
CA GLY A 87 -13.49 -5.94 9.68
C GLY A 87 -12.39 -4.91 9.88
N ASN A 88 -11.72 -4.98 11.01
CA ASN A 88 -10.64 -4.07 11.38
C ASN A 88 -9.27 -4.45 10.78
N THR A 89 -9.20 -4.71 9.47
CA THR A 89 -8.00 -5.16 8.71
C THR A 89 -6.85 -4.14 8.61
N SER A 90 -6.95 -3.00 9.29
CA SER A 90 -6.01 -1.86 9.29
C SER A 90 -5.96 -1.01 8.01
N TRP A 91 -6.68 -1.37 6.94
CA TRP A 91 -6.81 -0.57 5.72
C TRP A 91 -8.30 -0.25 5.44
N ASP A 92 -8.59 0.97 4.99
CA ASP A 92 -9.96 1.43 4.68
C ASP A 92 -10.24 1.60 3.17
N GLY A 93 -9.19 1.67 2.36
CA GLY A 93 -9.22 1.55 0.91
C GLY A 93 -8.00 0.77 0.41
N MET A 94 -8.16 0.12 -0.73
CA MET A 94 -7.11 -0.67 -1.36
C MET A 94 -7.36 -0.73 -2.86
N ASN A 95 -6.29 -0.85 -3.63
CA ASN A 95 -6.36 -1.26 -5.02
C ASN A 95 -5.65 -2.59 -5.21
N ALA A 96 -6.07 -3.34 -6.23
CA ALA A 96 -5.37 -4.51 -6.72
C ALA A 96 -5.01 -4.31 -8.18
N VAL A 97 -3.74 -4.42 -8.53
CA VAL A 97 -3.27 -4.34 -9.92
C VAL A 97 -2.63 -5.65 -10.34
N SER A 98 -2.87 -6.03 -11.61
CA SER A 98 -2.23 -7.19 -12.22
C SER A 98 -1.97 -6.96 -13.70
N GLY A 99 -0.96 -7.63 -14.25
CA GLY A 99 -0.61 -7.54 -15.65
C GLY A 99 0.55 -8.47 -16.03
N PRO A 100 0.74 -8.72 -17.34
CA PRO A 100 1.78 -9.61 -17.83
C PRO A 100 3.19 -9.01 -17.59
N SER A 101 4.21 -9.88 -17.60
CA SER A 101 5.62 -9.47 -17.64
C SER A 101 5.85 -8.41 -18.72
N GLY A 102 6.34 -7.23 -18.37
CA GLY A 102 6.52 -6.12 -19.34
C GLY A 102 6.21 -4.72 -18.80
N GLY A 103 5.79 -4.59 -17.55
CA GLY A 103 5.56 -3.29 -16.90
C GLY A 103 4.20 -2.65 -17.21
N TYR A 104 3.28 -3.40 -17.81
CA TYR A 104 1.92 -2.93 -18.08
C TYR A 104 0.88 -3.63 -17.21
N TYR A 105 -0.06 -2.86 -16.67
CA TYR A 105 -1.28 -3.39 -16.08
C TYR A 105 -2.29 -3.75 -17.18
N THR A 106 -3.05 -4.81 -16.94
CA THR A 106 -4.19 -5.21 -17.78
C THR A 106 -5.49 -5.28 -16.99
N TYR A 107 -5.40 -5.15 -15.67
CA TYR A 107 -6.54 -5.19 -14.77
C TYR A 107 -6.20 -4.44 -13.49
N ALA A 108 -7.15 -3.65 -13.02
CA ALA A 108 -7.16 -3.04 -11.71
C ALA A 108 -8.51 -3.16 -11.04
N SER A 109 -8.52 -3.28 -9.72
CA SER A 109 -9.71 -3.09 -8.90
C SER A 109 -9.44 -2.10 -7.78
N ILE A 110 -10.48 -1.39 -7.34
CA ILE A 110 -10.46 -0.51 -6.17
C ILE A 110 -11.55 -0.97 -5.22
N ILE A 111 -11.16 -1.24 -3.98
CA ILE A 111 -11.98 -1.84 -2.93
C ILE A 111 -11.99 -0.93 -1.71
N ILE A 112 -13.17 -0.82 -1.09
CA ILE A 112 -13.40 0.04 0.07
C ILE A 112 -13.92 -0.78 1.25
N ASN A 113 -13.28 -0.65 2.40
CA ASN A 113 -13.70 -1.30 3.65
C ASN A 113 -14.64 -0.39 4.45
N THR A 114 -15.92 -0.76 4.49
CA THR A 114 -16.96 0.06 5.10
C THR A 114 -16.87 0.13 6.62
N ASP A 115 -16.29 -0.88 7.28
CA ASP A 115 -16.25 -0.96 8.75
C ASP A 115 -15.39 0.16 9.36
N LEU A 116 -14.44 0.65 8.59
CA LEU A 116 -13.48 1.68 9.00
C LEU A 116 -13.87 3.08 8.51
N LEU A 117 -14.97 3.21 7.75
CA LEU A 117 -15.47 4.46 7.15
C LEU A 117 -16.79 4.96 7.72
N ASN A 118 -17.21 4.47 8.88
CA ASN A 118 -18.47 4.87 9.49
C ASN A 118 -18.52 6.38 9.83
N TYR A 119 -17.39 6.98 10.17
CA TYR A 119 -17.25 8.41 10.49
C TYR A 119 -16.74 9.28 9.33
N ALA A 120 -16.42 8.66 8.19
CA ALA A 120 -15.84 9.37 7.06
C ALA A 120 -16.88 10.29 6.40
N ASN A 121 -16.47 11.54 6.15
CA ASN A 121 -17.27 12.51 5.41
C ASN A 121 -17.04 12.34 3.89
N PHE A 122 -17.79 13.11 3.10
CA PHE A 122 -17.71 13.07 1.64
C PHE A 122 -16.28 13.27 1.11
N ASP A 123 -15.59 14.31 1.58
CA ASP A 123 -14.25 14.67 1.11
C ASP A 123 -13.20 13.62 1.46
N TYR A 124 -13.33 12.97 2.62
CA TYR A 124 -12.46 11.86 2.99
C TYR A 124 -12.61 10.68 2.02
N ILE A 125 -13.84 10.25 1.74
CA ILE A 125 -14.11 9.13 0.83
C ILE A 125 -13.67 9.51 -0.60
N LYS A 126 -13.89 10.76 -1.02
CA LYS A 126 -13.41 11.29 -2.30
C LYS A 126 -11.89 11.19 -2.38
N GLY A 127 -11.18 11.69 -1.37
CA GLY A 127 -9.72 11.65 -1.31
C GLY A 127 -9.17 10.22 -1.28
N LEU A 128 -9.87 9.30 -0.59
CA LEU A 128 -9.55 7.88 -0.58
C LEU A 128 -9.64 7.27 -1.98
N TYR A 129 -10.78 7.42 -2.67
CA TYR A 129 -10.89 6.95 -4.06
C TYR A 129 -9.84 7.58 -4.98
N GLY A 130 -9.64 8.90 -4.88
CA GLY A 130 -8.66 9.59 -5.71
C GLY A 130 -7.23 9.09 -5.48
N HIS A 131 -6.89 8.75 -4.25
CA HIS A 131 -5.61 8.13 -3.90
C HIS A 131 -5.46 6.72 -4.50
N GLU A 132 -6.45 5.85 -4.32
CA GLU A 132 -6.41 4.50 -4.91
C GLU A 132 -6.36 4.54 -6.45
N MET A 133 -7.04 5.50 -7.07
CA MET A 133 -6.95 5.73 -8.51
C MET A 133 -5.54 6.14 -8.96
N GLY A 134 -4.81 6.91 -8.16
CA GLY A 134 -3.42 7.25 -8.46
C GLY A 134 -2.51 6.02 -8.50
N HIS A 135 -2.71 5.05 -7.61
CA HIS A 135 -2.02 3.75 -7.67
C HIS A 135 -2.41 2.93 -8.91
N VAL A 136 -3.69 2.91 -9.28
CA VAL A 136 -4.15 2.28 -10.53
C VAL A 136 -3.43 2.88 -11.74
N MET A 137 -3.16 4.18 -11.71
CA MET A 137 -2.38 4.86 -12.75
C MET A 137 -0.86 4.68 -12.62
N GLY A 138 -0.35 4.05 -11.57
CA GLY A 138 1.07 3.76 -11.39
C GLY A 138 1.85 4.75 -10.52
N LEU A 139 1.18 5.67 -9.83
CA LEU A 139 1.82 6.52 -8.83
C LEU A 139 2.09 5.74 -7.54
N ASP A 140 3.22 6.03 -6.90
CA ASP A 140 3.55 5.52 -5.57
C ASP A 140 3.31 6.62 -4.52
N HIS A 141 3.33 6.22 -3.26
CA HIS A 141 3.16 7.11 -2.13
C HIS A 141 4.17 8.26 -2.09
N VAL A 142 3.73 9.42 -1.59
CA VAL A 142 4.59 10.57 -1.27
C VAL A 142 4.38 11.05 0.17
N TYR A 143 5.30 11.89 0.68
CA TYR A 143 5.22 12.44 2.03
C TYR A 143 4.62 13.86 2.08
N ASP A 144 4.46 14.53 0.94
CA ASP A 144 3.88 15.87 0.87
C ASP A 144 2.36 15.84 1.08
N LYS A 145 1.92 16.39 2.22
CA LYS A 145 0.52 16.43 2.68
C LYS A 145 -0.44 17.16 1.75
N THR A 146 0.09 17.91 0.78
CA THR A 146 -0.68 18.65 -0.23
C THR A 146 -0.93 17.86 -1.52
N GLN A 147 -0.40 16.64 -1.61
CA GLN A 147 -0.62 15.72 -2.73
C GLN A 147 -1.66 14.66 -2.35
N ILE A 148 -2.44 14.19 -3.32
CA ILE A 148 -3.43 13.14 -3.11
C ILE A 148 -2.77 11.79 -2.85
N MET A 149 -1.58 11.54 -3.43
CA MET A 149 -0.77 10.35 -3.16
C MET A 149 -0.04 10.36 -1.81
N CYS A 150 -0.28 11.37 -0.98
CA CYS A 150 0.23 11.39 0.37
C CYS A 150 -0.40 10.27 1.21
N THR A 151 0.42 9.47 1.91
CA THR A 151 -0.10 8.50 2.86
C THR A 151 -0.76 9.20 4.04
N THR A 152 -1.78 8.58 4.64
CA THR A 152 -2.42 9.16 5.83
C THR A 152 -1.48 9.25 7.04
N ALA A 153 -0.39 8.49 7.08
CA ALA A 153 0.71 8.66 8.06
C ALA A 153 1.16 10.11 8.12
N ASN A 154 1.35 10.66 6.93
CA ASN A 154 1.84 12.00 6.74
C ASN A 154 0.70 13.01 6.86
N GLY A 155 -0.55 12.60 7.09
CA GLY A 155 -1.68 13.48 7.35
C GLY A 155 -2.11 14.24 6.11
N ARG A 156 -2.36 13.52 5.01
CA ARG A 156 -2.97 14.02 3.76
C ARG A 156 -4.08 15.02 4.08
N LYS A 157 -3.99 16.21 3.48
CA LYS A 157 -4.93 17.34 3.71
C LYS A 157 -5.82 17.64 2.52
N VAL A 158 -5.62 16.94 1.42
CA VAL A 158 -6.28 17.19 0.14
C VAL A 158 -7.09 15.98 -0.30
N TYR A 159 -8.05 16.25 -1.18
CA TYR A 159 -8.98 15.28 -1.77
C TYR A 159 -9.09 15.47 -3.29
N VAL A 160 -8.12 16.17 -3.88
CA VAL A 160 -7.94 16.37 -5.32
C VAL A 160 -6.44 16.24 -5.64
N PRO A 161 -6.07 15.82 -6.85
CA PRO A 161 -4.67 15.75 -7.28
C PRO A 161 -3.97 17.11 -7.15
N GLY A 162 -2.79 17.11 -6.54
CA GLY A 162 -1.88 18.24 -6.48
C GLY A 162 -0.92 18.27 -7.68
N SER A 163 -0.02 19.25 -7.69
CA SER A 163 0.92 19.45 -8.80
C SER A 163 1.89 18.28 -8.97
N ASP A 164 2.33 17.66 -7.87
CA ASP A 164 3.27 16.54 -7.95
C ASP A 164 2.60 15.28 -8.51
N ASP A 165 1.35 15.03 -8.10
CA ASP A 165 0.54 13.95 -8.64
C ASP A 165 0.34 14.12 -10.16
N ILE A 166 0.02 15.35 -10.59
CA ILE A 166 -0.16 15.71 -12.01
C ILE A 166 1.14 15.53 -12.81
N ASP A 167 2.28 15.96 -12.25
CA ASP A 167 3.58 15.81 -12.88
C ASP A 167 3.96 14.32 -13.04
N GLY A 168 3.65 13.49 -12.03
CA GLY A 168 3.84 12.04 -12.09
C GLY A 168 3.00 11.37 -13.19
N ILE A 169 1.72 11.76 -13.33
CA ILE A 169 0.88 11.25 -14.43
C ILE A 169 1.39 11.73 -15.79
N ASN A 170 1.77 13.00 -15.92
CA ASN A 170 2.34 13.52 -17.16
C ASN A 170 3.66 12.83 -17.54
N TYR A 171 4.45 12.43 -16.54
CA TYR A 171 5.63 11.61 -16.78
C TYR A 171 5.28 10.21 -17.32
N LEU A 172 4.27 9.56 -16.74
CA LEU A 172 3.86 8.20 -17.13
C LEU A 172 3.11 8.16 -18.48
N TYR A 173 2.30 9.17 -18.78
CA TYR A 173 1.33 9.14 -19.88
C TYR A 173 1.43 10.33 -20.87
N GLY A 174 2.16 11.39 -20.53
CA GLY A 174 2.21 12.66 -21.29
C GLY A 174 3.14 12.66 -22.50
N GLN A 175 3.84 11.57 -22.75
CA GLN A 175 4.79 11.45 -23.86
C GLN A 175 4.45 10.21 -24.68
N SER A 176 4.56 10.32 -26.01
CA SER A 176 4.53 9.17 -26.92
C SER A 176 5.83 8.35 -26.76
N TYR A 177 5.97 7.64 -25.62
CA TYR A 177 7.17 6.87 -25.34
C TYR A 177 7.19 5.56 -26.12
N SER A 178 8.00 5.52 -27.17
CA SER A 178 8.41 4.29 -27.85
C SER A 178 9.64 3.61 -27.22
N ASN A 179 10.17 4.06 -26.06
CA ASN A 179 11.43 3.53 -25.51
C ASN A 179 11.65 3.68 -23.98
N VAL A 180 10.60 3.76 -23.14
CA VAL A 180 10.82 3.45 -21.71
C VAL A 180 10.75 1.94 -21.62
N ASN A 181 11.90 1.27 -21.56
CA ASN A 181 11.96 -0.06 -20.98
C ASN A 181 11.75 0.17 -19.48
N PRO A 182 10.59 -0.18 -18.88
CA PRO A 182 10.55 -0.34 -17.45
C PRO A 182 11.49 -1.51 -17.17
N SER A 183 12.74 -1.23 -16.82
CA SER A 183 13.63 -2.19 -16.17
C SER A 183 13.19 -2.43 -14.72
N VAL A 184 11.88 -2.51 -14.50
CA VAL A 184 11.28 -3.23 -13.41
C VAL A 184 10.94 -4.59 -13.99
N THR A 185 11.87 -5.52 -13.85
CA THR A 185 11.55 -6.94 -13.92
C THR A 185 10.34 -7.16 -13.01
N LEU A 186 9.17 -7.43 -13.61
CA LEU A 186 8.13 -8.16 -12.92
C LEU A 186 8.80 -9.44 -12.46
N THR A 187 9.15 -9.52 -11.19
CA THR A 187 9.87 -10.68 -10.71
C THR A 187 8.99 -11.90 -10.76
N ASP A 188 7.66 -11.76 -10.82
CA ASP A 188 6.75 -12.86 -11.09
C ASP A 188 5.52 -12.38 -11.85
N ALA A 189 5.34 -12.83 -13.10
CA ALA A 189 4.11 -12.63 -13.88
C ALA A 189 2.86 -13.24 -13.21
N ASP A 190 3.06 -13.98 -12.12
CA ASP A 190 2.04 -14.67 -11.32
C ASP A 190 1.69 -13.91 -10.02
N SER A 191 2.06 -12.63 -9.90
CA SER A 191 1.74 -11.83 -8.72
C SER A 191 0.66 -10.78 -8.96
N VAL A 192 -0.25 -10.64 -7.99
CA VAL A 192 -1.21 -9.54 -7.86
C VAL A 192 -0.72 -8.65 -6.73
N ARG A 193 -0.62 -7.34 -6.99
CA ARG A 193 -0.16 -6.39 -5.97
C ARG A 193 -1.33 -5.62 -5.43
N TYR A 194 -1.44 -5.62 -4.11
CA TYR A 194 -2.31 -4.74 -3.37
C TYR A 194 -1.51 -3.56 -2.85
N SER A 195 -1.99 -2.34 -3.10
CA SER A 195 -1.56 -1.14 -2.38
C SER A 195 -2.77 -0.62 -1.60
N GLY A 196 -2.57 -0.20 -0.35
CA GLY A 196 -3.66 0.04 0.57
C GLY A 196 -3.46 1.28 1.42
N HIS A 197 -4.51 2.09 1.48
CA HIS A 197 -4.59 3.19 2.42
C HIS A 197 -4.83 2.67 3.85
N LEU A 198 -3.81 2.82 4.70
CA LEU A 198 -3.87 2.41 6.09
C LEU A 198 -4.67 3.41 6.95
N VAL A 199 -5.57 2.90 7.79
CA VAL A 199 -6.36 3.70 8.77
C VAL A 199 -5.45 4.40 9.76
N LYS A 200 -4.39 3.70 10.18
CA LYS A 200 -3.32 4.23 11.00
C LYS A 200 -2.01 3.71 10.47
N ASN A 201 -1.09 4.63 10.25
CA ASN A 201 0.30 4.32 10.00
C ASN A 201 1.08 4.47 11.29
N TYR A 202 2.07 3.61 11.47
CA TYR A 202 2.96 3.62 12.62
C TYR A 202 4.36 4.05 12.19
N GLU A 203 4.94 5.02 12.89
CA GLU A 203 6.30 5.50 12.60
C GLU A 203 7.35 4.91 13.55
N THR A 204 6.91 4.34 14.68
CA THR A 204 7.81 3.82 15.72
C THR A 204 7.28 2.55 16.38
N ALA A 205 8.20 1.72 16.90
CA ALA A 205 7.85 0.55 17.71
C ALA A 205 7.06 0.92 18.98
N ASP A 206 7.27 2.12 19.53
CA ASP A 206 6.51 2.59 20.70
C ASP A 206 5.03 2.80 20.40
N GLU A 207 4.71 3.34 19.21
CA GLU A 207 3.32 3.48 18.77
C GLU A 207 2.67 2.11 18.55
N LEU A 208 3.39 1.16 17.92
CA LEU A 208 2.93 -0.21 17.77
C LEU A 208 2.67 -0.87 19.13
N LYS A 209 3.63 -0.80 20.07
CA LYS A 209 3.51 -1.33 21.44
C LYS A 209 2.29 -0.75 22.16
N LYS A 210 2.07 0.56 22.03
CA LYS A 210 0.97 1.26 22.70
C LYS A 210 -0.38 0.75 22.23
N ASP A 211 -0.55 0.60 20.93
CA ASP A 211 -1.82 0.24 20.30
C ASP A 211 -2.11 -1.27 20.26
N ALA A 212 -1.07 -2.11 20.35
CA ALA A 212 -1.22 -3.55 20.26
C ALA A 212 -1.97 -4.12 21.47
N ASP A 213 -2.87 -5.07 21.24
CA ASP A 213 -3.44 -5.89 22.31
C ASP A 213 -2.43 -6.93 22.79
N LEU A 214 -1.66 -7.48 21.84
CA LEU A 214 -0.61 -8.47 22.09
C LEU A 214 0.69 -8.12 21.34
N VAL A 215 1.83 -8.41 21.96
CA VAL A 215 3.14 -8.40 21.32
C VAL A 215 3.82 -9.73 21.62
N LEU A 216 4.05 -10.51 20.56
CA LEU A 216 4.46 -11.92 20.65
C LEU A 216 5.65 -12.20 19.74
N GLU A 217 6.52 -13.11 20.17
CA GLU A 217 7.33 -13.92 19.26
C GLU A 217 6.53 -15.18 18.92
N ILE A 218 6.35 -15.45 17.64
CA ILE A 218 5.61 -16.60 17.14
C ILE A 218 6.47 -17.44 16.18
N GLU A 219 6.05 -18.68 15.99
CA GLU A 219 6.45 -19.51 14.85
C GLU A 219 5.20 -19.97 14.11
N ALA A 220 5.06 -19.61 12.84
CA ALA A 220 3.95 -20.04 12.00
C ALA A 220 4.01 -21.56 11.80
N THR A 221 2.90 -22.24 12.02
CA THR A 221 2.83 -23.72 11.95
C THR A 221 2.03 -24.23 10.77
N ASP A 222 1.08 -23.45 10.28
CA ASP A 222 0.25 -23.79 9.13
C ASP A 222 -0.42 -22.51 8.63
N SER A 223 -0.76 -22.45 7.35
CA SER A 223 -1.51 -21.33 6.78
C SER A 223 -2.44 -21.77 5.67
N SER A 224 -3.57 -21.07 5.56
CA SER A 224 -4.56 -21.31 4.51
C SER A 224 -5.03 -19.98 3.93
N SER A 225 -4.92 -19.84 2.61
CA SER A 225 -5.43 -18.68 1.90
C SER A 225 -6.86 -18.92 1.42
N LEU A 226 -7.67 -17.87 1.48
CA LEU A 226 -9.06 -17.88 1.03
C LEU A 226 -9.40 -16.54 0.37
N GLU A 227 -10.30 -16.57 -0.60
CA GLU A 227 -10.88 -15.35 -1.15
C GLU A 227 -12.16 -14.99 -0.39
N TYR A 228 -12.29 -13.73 -0.01
CA TYR A 228 -13.49 -13.15 0.55
C TYR A 228 -13.78 -11.82 -0.16
N LYS A 229 -14.88 -11.78 -0.91
CA LYS A 229 -15.32 -10.59 -1.67
C LYS A 229 -14.17 -9.98 -2.51
N ASN A 230 -13.60 -10.79 -3.38
CA ASN A 230 -12.53 -10.41 -4.33
C ASN A 230 -11.18 -10.01 -3.69
N ILE A 231 -11.02 -10.23 -2.37
CA ILE A 231 -9.73 -10.06 -1.69
C ILE A 231 -9.27 -11.40 -1.16
N VAL A 232 -8.03 -11.73 -1.45
CA VAL A 232 -7.33 -12.88 -0.87
C VAL A 232 -6.81 -12.51 0.51
N PHE A 233 -7.13 -13.35 1.49
CA PHE A 233 -6.60 -13.31 2.85
C PHE A 233 -5.91 -14.63 3.15
N THR A 234 -5.00 -14.61 4.13
CA THR A 234 -4.38 -15.82 4.67
C THR A 234 -4.60 -15.90 6.17
N LEU A 235 -5.15 -17.01 6.61
CA LEU A 235 -5.27 -17.36 8.02
C LEU A 235 -4.07 -18.24 8.40
N ILE A 236 -3.23 -17.72 9.29
CA ILE A 236 -2.03 -18.38 9.81
C ILE A 236 -2.32 -18.91 11.21
N ASN A 237 -2.09 -20.19 11.42
CA ASN A 237 -1.97 -20.76 12.76
C ASN A 237 -0.51 -20.64 13.20
N ALA A 238 -0.26 -20.15 14.42
CA ALA A 238 1.09 -19.98 14.92
C ALA A 238 1.21 -20.39 16.38
N LYS A 239 2.38 -20.92 16.75
CA LYS A 239 2.76 -21.19 18.13
C LYS A 239 3.42 -19.99 18.76
N VAL A 240 2.98 -19.63 19.96
CA VAL A 240 3.60 -18.56 20.74
C VAL A 240 4.86 -19.07 21.41
N LYS A 241 5.98 -18.38 21.16
CA LYS A 241 7.31 -18.68 21.69
C LYS A 241 7.65 -17.82 22.89
N LYS A 242 7.39 -16.51 22.77
CA LYS A 242 7.59 -15.52 23.83
C LYS A 242 6.47 -14.50 23.82
N GLU A 243 6.07 -14.06 25.01
CA GLU A 243 5.12 -12.98 25.22
C GLU A 243 5.87 -11.76 25.73
N PHE A 244 5.76 -10.62 25.04
CA PHE A 244 6.33 -9.33 25.48
C PHE A 244 5.24 -8.42 26.03
N LYS A 245 4.05 -8.50 25.43
CA LYS A 245 2.84 -7.87 25.94
C LYS A 245 1.71 -8.88 25.79
N ALA A 246 1.21 -9.37 26.91
CA ALA A 246 -0.01 -10.15 26.95
C ALA A 246 -1.04 -9.36 27.74
N GLY A 247 -2.24 -9.19 27.19
CA GLY A 247 -3.40 -8.80 27.99
C GLY A 247 -3.56 -9.74 29.18
N LYS A 248 -4.27 -9.32 30.23
CA LYS A 248 -4.50 -10.18 31.42
C LYS A 248 -5.13 -11.52 30.98
N LYS A 249 -4.31 -12.58 30.86
CA LYS A 249 -4.63 -13.97 30.47
C LYS A 249 -4.59 -14.32 28.97
N PHE A 250 -3.49 -14.05 28.27
CA PHE A 250 -3.17 -14.94 27.13
C PHE A 250 -2.71 -16.28 27.73
N LYS A 251 -3.47 -17.36 27.52
CA LYS A 251 -3.16 -18.71 28.07
C LYS A 251 -2.90 -19.74 26.98
N ASP A 252 -3.24 -19.39 25.76
CA ASP A 252 -3.20 -20.29 24.64
C ASP A 252 -1.78 -20.31 24.08
N LYS A 253 -1.26 -21.50 23.80
CA LYS A 253 0.07 -21.62 23.18
C LYS A 253 0.02 -21.42 21.66
N GLU A 254 -1.18 -21.20 21.14
CA GLU A 254 -1.48 -21.11 19.72
C GLU A 254 -2.40 -19.91 19.47
N ILE A 255 -2.22 -19.28 18.33
CA ILE A 255 -2.97 -18.10 17.90
C ILE A 255 -3.26 -18.18 16.41
N LYS A 256 -4.34 -17.51 15.99
CA LYS A 256 -4.68 -17.29 14.58
C LYS A 256 -4.40 -15.86 14.20
N ILE A 257 -3.68 -15.66 13.09
CA ILE A 257 -3.38 -14.35 12.51
C ILE A 257 -3.99 -14.29 11.12
N LEU A 258 -4.76 -13.24 10.85
CA LEU A 258 -5.33 -12.94 9.55
C LEU A 258 -4.48 -11.87 8.87
N GLU A 259 -3.92 -12.20 7.71
CA GLU A 259 -3.18 -11.25 6.86
C GLU A 259 -3.91 -11.04 5.52
N THR A 260 -3.76 -9.84 4.94
CA THR A 260 -4.22 -9.57 3.57
C THR A 260 -3.15 -10.02 2.58
N GLY A 261 -3.53 -10.74 1.53
CA GLY A 261 -2.61 -11.40 0.60
C GLY A 261 -2.46 -12.91 0.85
N GLY A 262 -1.50 -13.52 0.16
CA GLY A 262 -1.23 -14.96 0.22
C GLY A 262 -1.14 -15.64 -1.13
N TYR A 263 -1.06 -16.97 -1.14
CA TYR A 263 -1.05 -17.75 -2.37
C TYR A 263 -2.41 -18.40 -2.59
N TYR A 264 -3.08 -18.01 -3.67
CA TYR A 264 -4.44 -18.48 -3.99
C TYR A 264 -4.56 -18.73 -5.49
N GLU A 265 -5.12 -19.88 -5.85
CA GLU A 265 -5.36 -20.29 -7.25
C GLU A 265 -4.18 -20.08 -8.22
N GLY A 266 -2.97 -20.43 -7.78
CA GLY A 266 -1.78 -20.35 -8.63
C GLY A 266 -1.07 -18.99 -8.60
N LYS A 267 -1.65 -17.97 -7.95
CA LYS A 267 -1.14 -16.60 -7.92
C LYS A 267 -0.70 -16.18 -6.53
N ASN A 268 0.31 -15.32 -6.47
CA ASN A 268 0.81 -14.71 -5.25
C ASN A 268 0.23 -13.30 -5.07
N TYR A 269 -0.43 -13.04 -3.97
CA TYR A 269 -1.06 -11.76 -3.63
C TYR A 269 -0.22 -11.08 -2.56
N LEU A 270 0.34 -9.91 -2.90
CA LEU A 270 1.26 -9.18 -2.04
C LEU A 270 0.63 -7.86 -1.61
N PHE A 271 0.49 -7.63 -0.30
CA PHE A 271 0.06 -6.35 0.24
C PHE A 271 1.27 -5.48 0.53
N GLU A 272 1.36 -4.32 -0.13
CA GLU A 272 2.49 -3.39 -0.03
C GLU A 272 3.85 -4.09 -0.26
N ASP A 273 3.90 -5.00 -1.24
CA ASP A 273 5.05 -5.85 -1.60
C ASP A 273 5.56 -6.81 -0.49
N ASN A 274 4.80 -6.96 0.59
CA ASN A 274 5.11 -7.87 1.70
C ASN A 274 4.42 -9.24 1.50
N GLU A 275 5.19 -10.30 1.73
CA GLU A 275 4.65 -11.67 1.76
C GLU A 275 3.94 -11.94 3.11
N VAL A 276 2.89 -12.74 3.09
CA VAL A 276 2.29 -13.30 4.31
C VAL A 276 3.23 -14.30 4.98
N LEU A 277 3.02 -14.58 6.27
CA LEU A 277 3.79 -15.59 7.00
C LEU A 277 3.62 -17.00 6.39
N LYS A 278 4.74 -17.71 6.27
CA LYS A 278 4.83 -19.09 5.78
C LYS A 278 5.16 -20.04 6.93
N GLU A 279 4.82 -21.31 6.78
CA GLU A 279 5.16 -22.34 7.77
C GLU A 279 6.67 -22.31 8.12
N GLY A 280 6.97 -22.32 9.41
CA GLY A 280 8.33 -22.25 9.95
C GLY A 280 8.88 -20.84 10.13
N ASP A 281 8.20 -19.80 9.62
CA ASP A 281 8.61 -18.42 9.86
C ASP A 281 8.54 -18.10 11.35
N LYS A 282 9.63 -17.51 11.85
CA LYS A 282 9.71 -16.95 13.20
C LYS A 282 9.65 -15.45 13.11
N THR A 283 8.76 -14.83 13.89
CA THR A 283 8.40 -13.43 13.70
C THR A 283 7.99 -12.79 15.01
N ILE A 284 8.37 -11.52 15.19
CA ILE A 284 7.77 -10.66 16.20
C ILE A 284 6.56 -9.95 15.61
N VAL A 285 5.41 -10.09 16.26
CA VAL A 285 4.14 -9.54 15.78
C VAL A 285 3.50 -8.63 16.82
N PHE A 286 3.05 -7.47 16.35
CA PHE A 286 2.22 -6.51 17.07
C PHE A 286 0.78 -6.67 16.59
N LEU A 287 -0.06 -7.19 17.47
CA LEU A 287 -1.37 -7.71 17.10
C LEU A 287 -2.50 -6.95 17.76
N LYS A 288 -3.60 -6.83 17.02
CA LYS A 288 -4.90 -6.38 17.52
C LYS A 288 -5.93 -7.48 17.31
N LYS A 289 -6.88 -7.64 18.22
CA LYS A 289 -7.94 -8.63 18.03
C LYS A 289 -8.72 -8.33 16.75
N TYR A 290 -8.91 -9.34 15.92
CA TYR A 290 -9.71 -9.19 14.71
C TYR A 290 -11.20 -9.16 15.08
N GLU A 291 -11.92 -8.20 14.52
CA GLU A 291 -13.37 -8.08 14.59
C GLU A 291 -13.90 -7.90 13.17
N GLY A 292 -14.57 -8.91 12.64
CA GLY A 292 -15.11 -8.87 11.29
C GLY A 292 -15.57 -10.22 10.77
N PRO A 293 -16.02 -10.29 9.51
CA PRO A 293 -16.70 -11.45 8.95
C PRO A 293 -15.78 -12.56 8.40
N ILE A 294 -14.46 -12.35 8.37
CA ILE A 294 -13.55 -13.24 7.61
C ILE A 294 -13.10 -14.45 8.44
N ALA A 295 -12.78 -14.22 9.72
CA ALA A 295 -12.22 -15.26 10.59
C ALA A 295 -12.70 -15.09 12.04
N ASP A 296 -13.01 -16.21 12.67
CA ASP A 296 -13.33 -16.26 14.10
C ASP A 296 -12.05 -16.37 14.95
N ASP A 297 -12.05 -15.69 16.09
CA ASP A 297 -11.00 -15.77 17.12
C ASP A 297 -9.58 -15.43 16.61
N ALA A 298 -9.47 -14.68 15.52
CA ALA A 298 -8.20 -14.28 14.95
C ALA A 298 -7.68 -12.94 15.49
N TYR A 299 -6.46 -12.60 15.10
CA TYR A 299 -5.81 -11.32 15.29
C TYR A 299 -5.34 -10.79 13.94
N VAL A 300 -5.20 -9.47 13.82
CA VAL A 300 -4.58 -8.82 12.67
C VAL A 300 -3.30 -8.12 13.09
N ILE A 301 -2.36 -8.02 12.17
CA ILE A 301 -1.13 -7.27 12.35
C ILE A 301 -1.45 -5.78 12.27
N LEU A 302 -0.94 -5.01 13.23
CA LEU A 302 -1.10 -3.56 13.23
C LEU A 302 -0.49 -2.93 11.97
N GLY A 303 -1.24 -2.02 11.34
CA GLY A 303 -0.83 -1.38 10.09
C GLY A 303 -0.73 -2.37 8.92
N ALA A 304 -1.48 -3.48 8.97
CA ALA A 304 -1.53 -4.60 8.02
C ALA A 304 -0.23 -5.40 7.85
N TYR A 305 0.92 -4.72 7.82
CA TYR A 305 2.26 -5.29 7.72
C TYR A 305 3.26 -4.60 8.66
N GLN A 306 3.01 -3.35 9.08
CA GLN A 306 3.97 -2.53 9.85
C GLN A 306 4.34 -3.13 11.21
N GLY A 307 3.43 -3.91 11.81
CA GLY A 307 3.63 -4.64 13.05
C GLY A 307 4.30 -6.01 12.89
N LYS A 308 4.88 -6.35 11.74
CA LYS A 308 5.47 -7.67 11.44
C LYS A 308 6.99 -7.55 11.27
N PHE A 309 7.75 -8.24 12.11
CA PHE A 309 9.23 -8.25 12.04
C PHE A 309 9.73 -9.69 11.95
N ASN A 310 10.03 -10.15 10.73
CA ASN A 310 10.48 -11.51 10.47
C ASN A 310 11.90 -11.71 10.98
N LEU A 311 12.19 -12.88 11.56
CA LEU A 311 13.51 -13.22 12.10
C LEU A 311 14.31 -14.09 11.13
N ASP A 312 15.61 -13.85 11.05
CA ASP A 312 16.56 -14.75 10.40
C ASP A 312 16.93 -15.93 11.31
N LYS A 313 17.75 -16.85 10.79
CA LYS A 313 18.22 -18.02 11.54
C LYS A 313 19.06 -17.67 12.78
N ASN A 314 19.57 -16.45 12.87
CA ASN A 314 20.36 -15.95 13.98
C ASN A 314 19.51 -15.13 14.97
N GLY A 315 18.22 -14.93 14.70
CA GLY A 315 17.32 -14.10 15.52
C GLY A 315 17.39 -12.60 15.22
N ASN A 316 18.05 -12.19 14.13
CA ASN A 316 18.04 -10.80 13.68
C ASN A 316 16.78 -10.48 12.87
N ILE A 317 16.37 -9.21 12.86
CA ILE A 317 15.21 -8.78 12.09
C ILE A 317 15.60 -8.67 10.61
N LYS A 318 14.78 -9.29 9.74
CA LYS A 318 14.85 -9.12 8.30
C LYS A 318 14.17 -7.81 7.92
N GLU A 319 14.76 -7.11 6.96
CA GLU A 319 14.17 -5.92 6.36
C GLU A 319 12.77 -6.22 5.82
N SER A 320 11.80 -5.35 6.15
CA SER A 320 10.44 -5.40 5.60
C SER A 320 10.26 -4.26 4.61
N LYS A 321 9.47 -4.50 3.57
CA LYS A 321 9.31 -3.53 2.48
C LYS A 321 8.30 -2.45 2.84
N LYS A 322 8.51 -1.24 2.30
CA LYS A 322 7.61 -0.09 2.46
C LYS A 322 7.33 0.29 3.93
N LEU A 323 8.30 0.05 4.82
CA LEU A 323 8.30 0.65 6.15
C LEU A 323 8.76 2.10 6.04
N ASP A 324 8.08 2.97 6.78
CA ASP A 324 8.37 4.40 6.83
C ASP A 324 8.97 4.80 8.18
N GLY A 325 9.56 6.00 8.22
CA GLY A 325 10.05 6.60 9.46
C GLY A 325 11.07 5.73 10.18
N ARG A 326 11.00 5.71 11.52
CA ARG A 326 11.96 4.97 12.35
C ARG A 326 11.71 3.45 12.35
N LEU A 327 10.58 2.98 11.82
CA LEU A 327 10.38 1.54 11.62
C LEU A 327 11.36 0.97 10.58
N SER A 328 11.69 1.75 9.55
CA SER A 328 12.67 1.34 8.52
C SER A 328 14.10 1.18 9.07
N GLU A 329 14.38 1.73 10.26
CA GLU A 329 15.70 1.68 10.92
C GLU A 329 15.84 0.45 11.84
N ILE A 330 14.78 -0.32 12.05
CA ILE A 330 14.76 -1.50 12.93
C ILE A 330 15.48 -2.65 12.25
N ASN A 331 16.64 -3.02 12.78
CA ASN A 331 17.49 -4.09 12.24
C ASN A 331 17.73 -5.22 13.23
N ASN A 332 17.40 -5.00 14.51
CA ASN A 332 17.57 -6.01 15.55
C ASN A 332 16.50 -5.89 16.65
N MET A 333 16.40 -6.94 17.46
CA MET A 333 15.41 -7.04 18.53
C MET A 333 15.47 -5.92 19.58
N ASN A 334 16.66 -5.36 19.86
CA ASN A 334 16.80 -4.30 20.86
C ASN A 334 16.17 -2.98 20.36
N ASP A 335 16.11 -2.77 19.05
CA ASP A 335 15.51 -1.58 18.45
C ASP A 335 13.98 -1.52 18.71
N LEU A 336 13.35 -2.68 18.91
CA LEU A 336 11.93 -2.78 19.28
C LEU A 336 11.66 -2.37 20.74
N GLN A 337 12.71 -2.30 21.56
CA GLN A 337 12.61 -1.95 22.99
C GLN A 337 11.51 -2.76 23.69
N LEU A 338 11.52 -4.07 23.47
CA LEU A 338 10.63 -5.01 24.15
C LEU A 338 11.34 -5.39 25.45
N ASP A 339 10.84 -4.90 26.59
CA ASP A 339 11.37 -5.27 27.90
C ASP A 339 11.32 -6.82 28.04
N GLU A 340 12.38 -7.41 28.59
CA GLU A 340 12.58 -8.87 28.60
C GLU A 340 11.58 -9.67 29.43
#